data_AF-A0A4P1RYV4-F1
#
_entry.id   AF-A0A4P1RYV4-F1
#
_cell.length_a   1.000
_cell.length_b   1.000
_cell.length_c   1.000
_cell.angle_alpha   90.00
_cell.angle_beta   90.00
_cell.angle_gamma   90.00
#
_symmetry.space_group_name_H-M   'P 1'
#
loop_
_entity.id
_entity.type
_entity.pdbx_description
1 polymer ?
#
loop_
_entity_poly.entity_id
_entity_poly.type
_entity_poly.pdbx_seq_one_letter_code
_entity_poly.pdbx_strand_id
1 'polypeptide(L)'
;MNKHAKTVYCTVCHIPDFARVDATDMARDWRKLEQNPKNEKYDEHVELKKHVRPVYTWWNGKTIFQDANKPIEAVKGIVHMAYPDGSINDPNARIYAFKRHTSMMPVLKKSNLLLPVAPDVAFKTGDINKSVIAGALSYRNIKITKADYKWVKVDRYMGLFHEVLPADKALKCSACHGKKANRFDWKALGYKGDPRKFGGRFTAKKK
;
A
#
# COMPACT_ATOMS: atom_id res chain seq x y z
N MET A 1 -21.38 17.97 -7.54
CA MET A 1 -20.23 17.36 -6.82
C MET A 1 -20.56 17.01 -5.37
N ASN A 2 -21.22 17.90 -4.60
CA ASN A 2 -21.49 17.75 -3.15
C ASN A 2 -22.10 16.41 -2.70
N LYS A 3 -22.99 15.80 -3.48
CA LYS A 3 -23.53 14.46 -3.17
C LYS A 3 -22.47 13.35 -3.15
N HIS A 4 -21.41 13.47 -3.96
CA HIS A 4 -20.31 12.50 -3.97
C HIS A 4 -19.53 12.53 -2.67
N ALA A 5 -19.42 13.68 -2.00
CA ALA A 5 -18.63 13.83 -0.76
C ALA A 5 -19.12 12.95 0.40
N LYS A 6 -20.35 12.42 0.32
CA LYS A 6 -20.89 11.42 1.25
C LYS A 6 -20.21 10.05 1.12
N THR A 7 -19.60 9.78 -0.02
CA THR A 7 -19.10 8.44 -0.40
C THR A 7 -17.63 8.49 -0.82
N VAL A 8 -17.21 9.57 -1.50
CA VAL A 8 -15.87 9.78 -2.05
C VAL A 8 -15.25 10.96 -1.32
N TYR A 9 -14.10 10.76 -0.70
CA TYR A 9 -13.40 11.82 0.01
C TYR A 9 -12.71 12.79 -0.95
N CYS A 10 -12.48 14.02 -0.49
CA CYS A 10 -11.95 15.11 -1.30
C CYS A 10 -10.61 14.75 -1.97
N THR A 11 -9.77 13.97 -1.29
CA THR A 11 -8.45 13.55 -1.78
C THR A 11 -8.52 12.76 -3.09
N VAL A 12 -9.61 12.03 -3.34
CA VAL A 12 -9.78 11.27 -4.58
C VAL A 12 -9.84 12.19 -5.78
N CYS A 13 -10.63 13.26 -5.71
CA CYS A 13 -10.82 14.18 -6.82
C CYS A 13 -9.67 15.19 -6.94
N HIS A 14 -9.11 15.61 -5.81
CA HIS A 14 -8.14 16.71 -5.74
C HIS A 14 -6.67 16.27 -5.70
N ILE A 15 -6.39 14.97 -5.59
CA ILE A 15 -5.04 14.40 -5.71
C ILE A 15 -5.07 13.36 -6.84
N PRO A 16 -5.08 13.80 -8.13
CA PRO A 16 -5.13 12.87 -9.26
C PRO A 16 -3.84 12.07 -9.43
N ASP A 17 -2.72 12.62 -9.00
CA ASP A 17 -1.39 12.03 -8.93
C ASP A 17 -0.58 12.66 -7.79
N PHE A 18 0.45 11.96 -7.32
CA PHE A 18 1.40 12.43 -6.29
C PHE A 18 2.84 12.20 -6.76
N ALA A 19 3.82 12.69 -6.00
CA ALA A 19 5.24 12.62 -6.37
C ALA A 19 5.50 13.33 -7.70
N ARG A 20 4.99 14.57 -7.83
CA ARG A 20 5.05 15.36 -9.07
C ARG A 20 6.41 16.00 -9.31
N VAL A 21 7.14 16.35 -8.25
CA VAL A 21 8.47 16.95 -8.35
C VAL A 21 9.53 15.88 -8.12
N ASP A 22 9.49 15.22 -6.96
CA ASP A 22 10.47 14.20 -6.57
C ASP A 22 9.88 12.80 -6.69
N ALA A 23 10.75 11.85 -7.06
CA ALA A 23 10.35 10.46 -7.16
C ALA A 23 10.15 9.84 -5.78
N THR A 24 9.24 8.89 -5.68
CA THR A 24 8.88 8.24 -4.42
C THR A 24 9.11 6.74 -4.50
N ASP A 25 9.60 6.14 -3.40
CA ASP A 25 9.74 4.68 -3.23
C ASP A 25 8.36 4.03 -3.29
N MET A 26 8.12 3.22 -4.34
CA MET A 26 6.89 2.47 -4.56
C MET A 26 7.03 0.99 -4.24
N ALA A 27 8.24 0.46 -4.34
CA ALA A 27 8.52 -0.92 -3.99
C ALA A 27 9.94 -1.07 -3.46
N ARG A 28 10.12 -1.90 -2.43
CA ARG A 28 11.43 -2.25 -1.88
C ARG A 28 11.62 -3.76 -1.87
N ASP A 29 12.60 -4.27 -2.60
CA ASP A 29 12.91 -5.71 -2.60
C ASP A 29 14.18 -5.96 -1.78
N TRP A 30 14.02 -6.26 -0.49
CA TRP A 30 15.14 -6.52 0.41
C TRP A 30 16.01 -7.71 -0.01
N ARG A 31 15.53 -8.60 -0.90
CA ARG A 31 16.36 -9.67 -1.47
C ARG A 31 17.52 -9.14 -2.31
N LYS A 32 17.45 -7.86 -2.71
CA LYS A 32 18.40 -7.21 -3.61
C LYS A 32 18.99 -5.99 -2.91
N LEU A 33 20.32 -5.92 -2.94
CA LEU A 33 21.10 -4.79 -2.48
C LEU A 33 21.95 -4.30 -3.65
N GLU A 34 22.15 -2.99 -3.73
CA GLU A 34 22.90 -2.34 -4.79
C GLU A 34 24.10 -1.61 -4.19
N GLN A 35 25.29 -1.78 -4.78
CA GLN A 35 26.45 -1.05 -4.31
C GLN A 35 26.33 0.42 -4.67
N ASN A 36 26.51 1.29 -3.67
CA ASN A 36 26.52 2.73 -3.85
C ASN A 36 27.93 3.20 -4.22
N PRO A 37 28.13 3.74 -5.43
CA PRO A 37 29.44 4.13 -5.92
C PRO A 37 30.01 5.36 -5.18
N LYS A 38 29.21 6.08 -4.39
CA LYS A 38 29.64 7.33 -3.74
C LYS A 38 30.25 7.12 -2.36
N ASN A 39 29.96 6.00 -1.70
CA ASN A 39 30.35 5.78 -0.30
C ASN A 39 30.77 4.34 0.00
N GLU A 40 30.94 3.51 -1.03
CA GLU A 40 31.34 2.09 -0.95
C GLU A 40 30.43 1.20 -0.09
N LYS A 41 29.23 1.69 0.26
CA LYS A 41 28.21 0.92 0.98
C LYS A 41 27.22 0.30 0.00
N TYR A 42 26.24 -0.42 0.54
CA TYR A 42 25.10 -0.93 -0.20
C TYR A 42 23.83 -0.18 0.18
N ASP A 43 22.94 -0.01 -0.77
CA ASP A 43 21.59 0.51 -0.57
C ASP A 43 20.55 -0.57 -0.89
N GLU A 44 19.33 -0.40 -0.39
CA GLU A 44 18.20 -1.21 -0.79
C GLU A 44 17.84 -1.01 -2.27
N HIS A 45 17.46 -2.08 -2.97
CA HIS A 45 16.83 -1.93 -4.28
C HIS A 45 15.41 -1.36 -4.12
N VAL A 46 15.19 -0.18 -4.68
CA VAL A 46 13.89 0.52 -4.65
C VAL A 46 13.39 0.86 -6.05
N GLU A 47 12.09 0.69 -6.26
CA GLU A 47 11.39 1.18 -7.45
C GLU A 47 10.90 2.60 -7.18
N LEU A 48 11.60 3.59 -7.74
CA LEU A 48 11.23 5.01 -7.66
C LEU A 48 10.30 5.40 -8.80
N LYS A 49 9.22 6.13 -8.51
CA LYS A 49 8.29 6.65 -9.52
C LYS A 49 7.90 8.11 -9.26
N LYS A 50 7.65 8.85 -10.34
CA LYS A 50 7.01 10.18 -10.34
C LYS A 50 5.61 10.11 -10.92
N HIS A 51 4.78 11.12 -10.66
CA HIS A 51 3.40 11.25 -11.17
C HIS A 51 2.56 9.99 -10.94
N VAL A 52 2.65 9.45 -9.73
CA VAL A 52 2.04 8.17 -9.39
C VAL A 52 0.54 8.36 -9.17
N ARG A 53 -0.26 7.52 -9.83
CA ARG A 53 -1.70 7.46 -9.58
C ARG A 53 -1.98 6.81 -8.21
N PRO A 54 -2.80 7.43 -7.35
CA PRO A 54 -3.22 6.79 -6.10
C PRO A 54 -4.01 5.51 -6.35
N VAL A 55 -3.95 4.60 -5.37
CA VAL A 55 -4.98 3.56 -5.25
C VAL A 55 -6.13 4.10 -4.42
N TYR A 56 -7.34 3.59 -4.68
CA TYR A 56 -8.54 4.04 -4.01
C TYR A 56 -9.24 2.88 -3.32
N THR A 57 -9.58 3.05 -2.05
CA THR A 57 -10.29 2.03 -1.27
C THR A 57 -11.09 2.70 -0.15
N TRP A 58 -11.98 1.92 0.46
CA TRP A 58 -12.78 2.35 1.60
C TRP A 58 -11.92 2.57 2.83
N TRP A 59 -12.24 3.62 3.57
CA TRP A 59 -11.63 3.90 4.86
C TRP A 59 -12.62 4.55 5.82
N ASN A 60 -12.75 3.99 7.02
CA ASN A 60 -13.61 4.46 8.11
C ASN A 60 -12.84 5.21 9.21
N GLY A 61 -11.56 5.50 8.98
CA GLY A 61 -10.67 6.16 9.95
C GLY A 61 -9.79 5.19 10.73
N LYS A 62 -10.01 3.88 10.63
CA LYS A 62 -9.18 2.86 11.29
C LYS A 62 -8.22 2.19 10.31
N THR A 63 -7.04 1.83 10.79
CA THR A 63 -6.04 1.08 10.02
C THR A 63 -5.81 -0.25 10.71
N ILE A 64 -5.89 -1.33 9.95
CA ILE A 64 -5.53 -2.68 10.41
C ILE A 64 -4.03 -2.82 10.20
N PHE A 65 -3.31 -3.13 11.27
CA PHE A 65 -1.87 -3.39 11.23
C PHE A 65 -1.58 -4.88 11.39
N GLN A 66 -0.61 -5.39 10.63
CA GLN A 66 -0.03 -6.69 10.93
C GLN A 66 0.70 -6.60 12.27
N ASP A 67 0.19 -7.34 13.25
CA ASP A 67 0.89 -7.53 14.52
C ASP A 67 2.16 -8.33 14.27
N ALA A 68 3.31 -7.78 14.61
CA ALA A 68 4.59 -8.45 14.44
C ALA A 68 4.66 -9.74 15.29
N ASN A 69 3.94 -9.83 16.41
CA ASN A 69 3.96 -11.00 17.28
C ASN A 69 2.98 -12.10 16.87
N LYS A 70 2.21 -11.88 15.80
CA LYS A 70 1.29 -12.88 15.25
C LYS A 70 1.80 -13.42 13.90
N PRO A 71 1.48 -14.69 13.58
CA PRO A 71 1.72 -15.22 12.25
C PRO A 71 1.11 -14.31 11.17
N ILE A 72 1.81 -14.19 10.05
CA ILE A 72 1.31 -13.46 8.90
C ILE A 72 0.15 -14.21 8.24
N GLU A 73 -0.86 -13.47 7.79
CA GLU A 73 -1.94 -13.98 6.96
C GLU A 73 -1.89 -13.30 5.59
N ALA A 74 -1.92 -14.09 4.52
CA ALA A 74 -1.84 -13.59 3.16
C ALA A 74 -3.22 -13.62 2.50
N VAL A 75 -3.68 -12.46 2.04
CA VAL A 75 -4.89 -12.33 1.24
C VAL A 75 -4.47 -12.21 -0.22
N LYS A 76 -4.88 -13.19 -1.05
CA LYS A 76 -4.48 -13.27 -2.47
C LYS A 76 -2.95 -13.21 -2.66
N GLY A 77 -2.21 -13.84 -1.75
CA GLY A 77 -0.74 -13.92 -1.79
C GLY A 77 0.00 -12.66 -1.32
N ILE A 78 -0.68 -11.71 -0.69
CA ILE A 78 -0.06 -10.49 -0.13
C ILE A 78 -0.42 -10.36 1.34
N VAL A 79 0.59 -10.06 2.17
CA VAL A 79 0.40 -9.72 3.59
C VAL A 79 0.22 -8.22 3.71
N HIS A 80 -0.89 -7.80 4.30
CA HIS A 80 -1.20 -6.40 4.52
C HIS A 80 -0.59 -5.91 5.83
N MET A 81 0.47 -5.10 5.75
CA MET A 81 1.18 -4.57 6.94
C MET A 81 0.42 -3.43 7.59
N ALA A 82 -0.18 -2.56 6.77
CA ALA A 82 -1.06 -1.49 7.20
C ALA A 82 -2.10 -1.28 6.11
N TYR A 83 -3.37 -1.49 6.43
CA TYR A 83 -4.47 -1.47 5.47
C TYR A 83 -5.67 -0.68 6.00
N PRO A 84 -6.28 0.21 5.21
CA PRO A 84 -7.43 0.98 5.63
C PRO A 84 -8.64 0.06 5.83
N ASP A 85 -9.25 0.15 7.01
CA ASP A 85 -10.49 -0.59 7.31
C ASP A 85 -11.71 0.13 6.74
N GLY A 86 -12.70 -0.65 6.32
CA GLY A 86 -13.96 -0.15 5.78
C GLY A 86 -14.43 -0.92 4.56
N SER A 87 -15.69 -0.70 4.18
CA SER A 87 -16.28 -1.33 3.00
C SER A 87 -17.39 -0.45 2.42
N ILE A 88 -17.95 -0.87 1.29
CA ILE A 88 -19.12 -0.22 0.69
C ILE A 88 -20.34 -0.20 1.63
N ASN A 89 -20.45 -1.20 2.51
CA ASN A 89 -21.55 -1.36 3.47
C ASN A 89 -21.30 -0.62 4.79
N ASP A 90 -20.09 -0.12 5.03
CA ASP A 90 -19.79 0.67 6.20
C ASP A 90 -20.29 2.11 5.99
N PRO A 91 -21.31 2.57 6.74
CA PRO A 91 -21.91 3.89 6.55
C PRO A 91 -20.93 5.02 6.87
N ASN A 92 -19.92 4.77 7.72
CA ASN A 92 -18.91 5.74 8.12
C ASN A 92 -17.70 5.76 7.17
N ALA A 93 -17.51 4.68 6.39
CA ALA A 93 -16.42 4.64 5.43
C ALA A 93 -16.67 5.59 4.25
N ARG A 94 -15.60 6.19 3.72
CA ARG A 94 -15.60 6.82 2.39
C ARG A 94 -14.45 6.25 1.57
N ILE A 95 -14.46 6.47 0.26
CA ILE A 95 -13.34 6.12 -0.61
C ILE A 95 -12.28 7.22 -0.48
N TYR A 96 -11.05 6.84 -0.11
CA TYR A 96 -9.90 7.74 -0.01
C TYR A 96 -8.82 7.37 -1.03
N ALA A 97 -7.90 8.31 -1.25
CA ALA A 97 -6.69 8.11 -2.06
C ALA A 97 -5.52 7.68 -1.16
N PHE A 98 -4.80 6.65 -1.59
CA PHE A 98 -3.64 6.11 -0.88
C PHE A 98 -2.46 5.91 -1.81
N LYS A 99 -1.26 6.05 -1.25
CA LYS A 99 -0.04 5.43 -1.79
C LYS A 99 0.00 3.98 -1.29
N ARG A 100 0.01 3.02 -2.21
CA ARG A 100 0.32 1.62 -1.90
C ARG A 100 1.80 1.38 -2.12
N HIS A 101 2.53 1.06 -1.07
CA HIS A 101 3.92 0.63 -1.13
C HIS A 101 3.99 -0.89 -0.98
N THR A 102 4.84 -1.53 -1.78
CA THR A 102 5.03 -2.99 -1.71
C THR A 102 6.44 -3.36 -1.30
N SER A 103 6.62 -4.53 -0.69
CA SER A 103 7.96 -5.01 -0.38
C SER A 103 8.04 -6.53 -0.38
N MET A 104 9.26 -7.05 -0.45
CA MET A 104 9.56 -8.45 -0.13
C MET A 104 10.19 -8.47 1.26
N MET A 105 9.55 -9.16 2.20
CA MET A 105 10.00 -9.26 3.58
C MET A 105 10.23 -10.72 3.98
N PRO A 106 11.21 -10.99 4.87
CA PRO A 106 11.44 -12.33 5.37
C PRO A 106 10.43 -12.70 6.46
N VAL A 107 10.01 -13.97 6.48
CA VAL A 107 9.19 -14.56 7.54
C VAL A 107 9.80 -15.89 7.97
N LEU A 108 9.68 -16.23 9.25
CA LEU A 108 10.12 -17.51 9.77
C LEU A 108 9.23 -18.64 9.22
N LYS A 109 9.82 -19.70 8.68
CA LYS A 109 9.05 -20.82 8.08
C LYS A 109 8.22 -21.56 9.13
N LYS A 110 8.77 -21.79 10.32
CA LYS A 110 8.14 -22.62 11.37
C LYS A 110 6.87 -22.00 11.96
N SER A 111 6.85 -20.68 12.14
CA SER A 111 5.76 -19.97 12.82
C SER A 111 5.06 -18.92 11.96
N ASN A 112 5.51 -18.72 10.71
CA ASN A 112 5.04 -17.65 9.83
C ASN A 112 5.13 -16.24 10.48
N LEU A 113 6.03 -16.03 11.44
CA LEU A 113 6.26 -14.70 12.02
C LEU A 113 7.11 -13.84 11.10
N LEU A 114 6.76 -12.56 10.96
CA LEU A 114 7.58 -11.59 10.22
C LEU A 114 8.96 -11.43 10.87
N LEU A 115 10.01 -11.36 10.07
CA LEU A 115 11.36 -11.07 10.55
C LEU A 115 11.75 -9.66 10.10
N PRO A 116 12.34 -8.85 10.99
CA PRO A 116 12.89 -7.57 10.57
C PRO A 116 14.19 -7.80 9.80
N VAL A 117 14.45 -6.91 8.85
CA VAL A 117 15.74 -6.78 8.19
C VAL A 117 16.52 -5.71 8.97
N ALA A 118 17.75 -5.99 9.39
CA ALA A 118 18.62 -5.02 10.05
C ALA A 118 19.36 -4.16 9.01
N PRO A 119 18.91 -2.92 8.71
CA PRO A 119 19.39 -2.19 7.54
C PRO A 119 20.88 -1.85 7.62
N ASP A 120 21.39 -1.48 8.80
CA ASP A 120 22.82 -1.18 8.99
C ASP A 120 23.72 -2.36 8.62
N VAL A 121 23.30 -3.59 8.92
CA VAL A 121 24.05 -4.79 8.55
C VAL A 121 23.99 -4.98 7.04
N ALA A 122 22.82 -4.81 6.42
CA ALA A 122 22.68 -4.92 4.97
C ALA A 122 23.57 -3.89 4.24
N PHE A 123 23.51 -2.63 4.65
CA PHE A 123 24.21 -1.53 3.99
C PHE A 123 25.72 -1.59 4.18
N LYS A 124 26.21 -2.08 5.33
CA LYS A 124 27.65 -2.23 5.57
C LYS A 124 28.25 -3.46 4.88
N THR A 125 27.48 -4.54 4.76
CA THR A 125 28.04 -5.85 4.36
C THR A 125 27.63 -6.31 2.97
N GLY A 126 26.57 -5.76 2.39
CA GLY A 126 25.97 -6.26 1.15
C GLY A 126 25.33 -7.65 1.29
N ASP A 127 25.24 -8.20 2.51
CA ASP A 127 24.72 -9.54 2.77
C ASP A 127 23.36 -9.48 3.46
N ILE A 128 22.31 -9.68 2.67
CA ILE A 128 20.94 -9.69 3.19
C ILE A 128 20.71 -10.84 4.19
N ASN A 129 21.38 -11.99 4.05
CA ASN A 129 21.18 -13.10 4.99
C ASN A 129 21.73 -12.73 6.37
N LYS A 130 22.92 -12.12 6.43
CA LYS A 130 23.47 -11.59 7.69
C LYS A 130 22.52 -10.57 8.31
N SER A 131 21.91 -9.72 7.49
CA SER A 131 20.94 -8.73 7.96
C SER A 131 19.65 -9.34 8.53
N VAL A 132 19.07 -10.36 7.88
CA VAL A 132 17.88 -11.07 8.41
C VAL A 132 18.22 -11.82 9.69
N ILE A 133 19.37 -12.50 9.74
CA ILE A 133 19.83 -13.24 10.93
C ILE A 133 20.05 -12.27 12.10
N ALA A 134 20.72 -11.13 11.84
CA ALA A 134 20.92 -10.09 12.85
C ALA A 134 19.59 -9.49 13.34
N GLY A 135 18.65 -9.23 12.43
CA GLY A 135 17.32 -8.73 12.78
C GLY A 135 16.49 -9.73 13.60
N ALA A 136 16.55 -11.01 13.24
CA ALA A 136 15.88 -12.06 14.01
C ALA A 136 16.45 -12.18 15.43
N LEU A 137 17.77 -12.07 15.58
CA LEU A 137 18.41 -12.09 16.89
C LEU A 137 18.08 -10.84 17.70
N SER A 138 18.20 -9.64 17.13
CA SER A 138 18.03 -8.39 17.88
C SER A 138 16.58 -8.12 18.28
N TYR A 139 15.61 -8.44 17.42
CA TYR A 139 14.20 -8.11 17.67
C TYR A 139 13.44 -9.25 18.37
N ARG A 140 13.80 -10.50 18.08
CA ARG A 140 13.07 -11.69 18.58
C ARG A 140 13.90 -12.57 19.50
N ASN A 141 15.19 -12.31 19.66
CA ASN A 141 16.11 -13.16 20.41
C ASN A 141 16.14 -14.62 19.92
N ILE A 142 16.03 -14.83 18.60
CA ILE A 142 16.11 -16.15 17.99
C ILE A 142 17.33 -16.27 17.08
N LYS A 143 18.03 -17.40 17.18
CA LYS A 143 19.10 -17.77 16.26
C LYS A 143 18.49 -18.53 15.09
N ILE A 144 18.78 -18.09 13.88
CA ILE A 144 18.29 -18.68 12.64
C ILE A 144 19.41 -18.73 11.60
N THR A 145 19.17 -19.51 10.55
CA THR A 145 19.99 -19.62 9.35
C THR A 145 19.18 -19.20 8.12
N LYS A 146 19.84 -19.15 6.95
CA LYS A 146 19.16 -18.92 5.67
C LYS A 146 18.06 -19.95 5.37
N ALA A 147 18.18 -21.18 5.89
CA ALA A 147 17.20 -22.23 5.66
C ALA A 147 15.89 -22.00 6.44
N ASP A 148 15.89 -21.18 7.48
CA ASP A 148 14.78 -21.06 8.42
C ASP A 148 13.72 -20.02 8.01
N TYR A 149 14.02 -19.16 7.04
CA TYR A 149 13.11 -18.12 6.60
C TYR A 149 12.77 -18.21 5.11
N LYS A 150 11.62 -17.63 4.74
CA LYS A 150 11.16 -17.48 3.35
C LYS A 150 10.79 -16.02 3.10
N TRP A 151 10.72 -15.63 1.84
CA TRP A 151 10.30 -14.29 1.45
C TRP A 151 8.82 -14.27 1.11
N VAL A 152 8.12 -13.23 1.57
CA VAL A 152 6.71 -13.00 1.26
C VAL A 152 6.53 -11.59 0.72
N LYS A 153 5.51 -11.44 -0.13
CA LYS A 153 5.09 -10.13 -0.61
C LYS A 153 4.25 -9.45 0.46
N VAL A 154 4.64 -8.25 0.83
CA VAL A 154 3.90 -7.39 1.74
C VAL A 154 3.47 -6.11 1.04
N ASP A 155 2.46 -5.44 1.58
CA ASP A 155 2.16 -4.07 1.22
C ASP A 155 1.74 -3.22 2.42
N ARG A 156 1.76 -1.90 2.23
CA ARG A 156 1.16 -0.95 3.15
C ARG A 156 0.49 0.18 2.39
N TYR A 157 -0.58 0.69 2.96
CA TYR A 157 -1.38 1.80 2.43
C TYR A 157 -1.12 3.03 3.30
N MET A 158 -0.72 4.12 2.65
CA MET A 158 -0.46 5.41 3.30
C MET A 158 -1.44 6.43 2.74
N GLY A 159 -2.23 7.06 3.60
CA GLY A 159 -3.22 8.05 3.18
C GLY A 159 -2.55 9.24 2.50
N LEU A 160 -3.14 9.74 1.42
CA LEU A 160 -2.69 10.94 0.73
C LEU A 160 -3.56 12.12 1.17
N PHE A 161 -2.95 13.08 1.87
CA PHE A 161 -3.61 14.29 2.37
C PHE A 161 -2.91 15.60 1.97
N HIS A 162 -1.79 15.51 1.27
CA HIS A 162 -1.02 16.65 0.74
C HIS A 162 -1.06 16.64 -0.78
N GLU A 163 -0.36 17.58 -1.43
CA GLU A 163 -0.32 17.66 -2.89
C GLU A 163 -1.71 17.88 -3.55
N VAL A 164 -2.63 18.54 -2.83
CA VAL A 164 -3.95 18.94 -3.32
C VAL A 164 -3.80 19.93 -4.47
N LEU A 165 -4.39 19.62 -5.63
CA LEU A 165 -4.41 20.52 -6.77
C LEU A 165 -5.55 21.54 -6.68
N PRO A 166 -5.39 22.72 -7.33
CA PRO A 166 -6.48 23.66 -7.55
C PRO A 166 -7.74 23.01 -8.14
N ALA A 167 -8.91 23.60 -7.86
CA ALA A 167 -10.20 22.98 -8.14
C ALA A 167 -10.47 22.77 -9.65
N ASP A 168 -9.93 23.62 -10.50
CA ASP A 168 -10.02 23.51 -11.96
C ASP A 168 -9.30 22.25 -12.49
N LYS A 169 -8.21 21.83 -11.83
CA LYS A 169 -7.43 20.62 -12.13
C LYS A 169 -7.94 19.34 -11.45
N ALA A 170 -9.00 19.43 -10.63
CA ALA A 170 -9.61 18.25 -10.01
C ALA A 170 -10.21 17.30 -11.06
N LEU A 171 -10.24 16.00 -10.73
CA LEU A 171 -10.83 14.97 -11.58
C LEU A 171 -12.27 15.32 -11.97
N LYS A 172 -12.58 15.15 -13.25
CA LYS A 172 -13.93 15.32 -13.79
C LYS A 172 -14.66 13.98 -13.86
N CYS A 173 -15.97 14.03 -14.10
CA CYS A 173 -16.85 12.85 -14.14
C CYS A 173 -16.32 11.72 -15.02
N SER A 174 -15.75 12.04 -16.18
CA SER A 174 -15.22 11.08 -17.16
C SER A 174 -13.98 10.32 -16.70
N ALA A 175 -13.30 10.79 -15.64
CA ALA A 175 -12.16 10.07 -15.08
C ALA A 175 -12.61 8.79 -14.36
N CYS A 176 -13.77 8.84 -13.68
CA CYS A 176 -14.32 7.73 -12.91
C CYS A 176 -15.46 7.00 -13.63
N HIS A 177 -16.24 7.71 -14.44
CA HIS A 177 -17.45 7.19 -15.07
C HIS A 177 -17.39 7.15 -16.59
N GLY A 178 -18.06 6.18 -17.18
CA GLY A 178 -18.14 5.99 -18.63
C GLY A 178 -17.13 4.98 -19.17
N LYS A 179 -17.25 4.67 -20.47
CA LYS A 179 -16.54 3.53 -21.10
C LYS A 179 -15.01 3.64 -21.06
N LYS A 180 -14.46 4.86 -21.08
CA LYS A 180 -13.01 5.12 -21.08
C LYS A 180 -12.46 5.45 -19.68
N ALA A 181 -13.30 5.44 -18.65
CA ALA A 181 -12.88 5.75 -17.30
C ALA A 181 -12.05 4.61 -16.70
N ASN A 182 -11.01 4.98 -15.95
CA ASN A 182 -10.08 4.01 -15.36
C ASN A 182 -9.60 4.42 -13.95
N ARG A 183 -10.29 5.36 -13.29
CA ARG A 183 -9.93 5.77 -11.92
C ARG A 183 -10.33 4.75 -10.88
N PHE A 184 -11.45 4.06 -11.06
CA PHE A 184 -11.94 3.09 -10.09
C PHE A 184 -12.08 1.70 -10.69
N ASP A 185 -11.58 0.71 -9.96
CA ASP A 185 -12.06 -0.66 -10.06
C ASP A 185 -13.34 -0.77 -9.25
N TRP A 186 -14.48 -0.61 -9.94
CA TRP A 186 -15.79 -0.64 -9.31
C TRP A 186 -16.08 -1.97 -8.60
N LYS A 187 -15.64 -3.10 -9.18
CA LYS A 187 -15.87 -4.42 -8.60
C LYS A 187 -15.05 -4.61 -7.33
N ALA A 188 -13.78 -4.20 -7.34
CA ALA A 188 -12.94 -4.24 -6.14
C ALA A 188 -13.49 -3.35 -5.01
N LEU A 189 -14.17 -2.24 -5.36
CA LEU A 189 -14.85 -1.38 -4.40
C LEU A 189 -16.22 -1.91 -3.93
N GLY A 190 -16.66 -3.09 -4.41
CA GLY A 190 -17.92 -3.70 -4.02
C GLY A 190 -19.15 -3.22 -4.81
N TYR A 191 -18.97 -2.42 -5.86
CA TYR A 191 -20.06 -2.06 -6.77
C TYR A 191 -20.28 -3.14 -7.83
N LYS A 192 -21.53 -3.26 -8.31
CA LYS A 192 -21.86 -4.12 -9.46
C LYS A 192 -21.22 -3.64 -10.78
N GLY A 193 -20.90 -2.35 -10.86
CA GLY A 193 -20.31 -1.67 -12.00
C GLY A 193 -20.32 -0.17 -11.77
N ASP A 194 -20.21 0.62 -12.85
CA ASP A 194 -20.29 2.08 -12.77
C ASP A 194 -21.61 2.52 -12.06
N PRO A 195 -21.54 3.22 -10.91
CA PRO A 195 -22.72 3.64 -10.15
C PRO A 195 -23.67 4.56 -10.91
N ARG A 196 -23.23 5.22 -12.00
CA ARG A 196 -24.14 5.97 -12.88
C ARG A 196 -25.13 5.07 -13.61
N LYS A 197 -24.80 3.78 -13.79
CA LYS A 197 -25.65 2.78 -14.43
C LYS A 197 -26.35 1.88 -13.42
N PHE A 198 -25.64 1.47 -12.38
CA PHE A 198 -26.11 0.44 -11.45
C PHE A 198 -26.64 0.97 -10.10
N GLY A 199 -26.58 2.29 -9.87
CA GLY A 199 -26.94 2.90 -8.60
C GLY A 199 -25.77 3.00 -7.63
N GLY A 200 -25.84 3.97 -6.73
CA GLY A 200 -24.82 4.23 -5.71
C GLY A 200 -25.13 3.55 -4.38
N ARG A 201 -24.18 3.54 -3.44
CA ARG A 201 -24.38 2.87 -2.14
C ARG A 201 -25.51 3.45 -1.28
N PHE A 202 -25.86 4.71 -1.52
CA PHE A 202 -26.93 5.43 -0.80
C PHE A 202 -28.18 5.68 -1.63
N THR A 203 -28.28 5.09 -2.83
CA THR A 203 -29.54 5.17 -3.56
C THR A 203 -30.50 4.17 -2.95
N ALA A 204 -31.65 4.65 -2.45
CA ALA A 204 -32.75 3.79 -2.05
C ALA A 204 -33.04 2.79 -3.19
N LYS A 205 -33.26 1.52 -2.87
CA LYS A 205 -33.79 0.56 -3.85
C LYS A 205 -35.04 1.23 -4.45
N LYS A 206 -35.05 1.47 -5.76
CA LYS A 206 -36.33 1.71 -6.43
C LYS A 206 -37.17 0.48 -6.13
N LYS A 207 -38.24 0.67 -5.35
CA LYS A 207 -39.30 -0.33 -5.19
C LYS A 207 -39.88 -0.63 -6.56
#